data_AF-A0A2E7IQ31-F1
#
_entry.id   AF-A0A2E7IQ31-F1
#
_cell.length_a   1.000
_cell.length_b   1.000
_cell.length_c   1.000
_cell.angle_alpha   90.00
_cell.angle_beta   90.00
_cell.angle_gamma   90.00
#
_symmetry.space_group_name_H-M   'P 1'
#
loop_
_entity.id
_entity.type
_entity.pdbx_description
1 polymer ?
#
loop_
_entity_poly.entity_id
_entity_poly.type
_entity_poly.pdbx_seq_one_letter_code
_entity_poly.pdbx_strand_id
1 'polypeptide(L)'
;MIKMAAVLGLWIVSLCANAQELTLHIAKNRIGFVQAYLENSSERAVTVVTGNLVYEGRGDRVEIFPKPEYWQRGDEKILLKSSAPHYAPVTLQPGETTYLLEPNIRVVTKVVQYRVPEEWAALHGTWSGAVEAVVHK
;
A
#
# COMPACT_ATOMS: atom_id res chain seq x y z
N MET A 1 58.19 -9.21 26.96
CA MET A 1 56.99 -8.49 27.45
C MET A 1 56.31 -7.83 26.25
N ILE A 2 55.28 -8.46 25.68
CA ILE A 2 54.56 -7.97 24.50
C ILE A 2 53.21 -7.44 25.00
N LYS A 3 52.97 -6.13 24.88
CA LYS A 3 51.66 -5.54 25.17
C LYS A 3 50.80 -5.70 23.91
N MET A 4 49.81 -6.60 23.96
CA MET A 4 48.74 -6.68 22.97
C MET A 4 47.83 -5.46 23.13
N ALA A 5 47.78 -4.61 22.12
CA ALA A 5 46.78 -3.56 21.99
C ALA A 5 45.47 -4.19 21.52
N ALA A 6 44.42 -4.09 22.33
CA ALA A 6 43.10 -4.59 22.01
C ALA A 6 42.45 -3.69 20.94
N VAL A 7 41.96 -4.33 19.89
CA VAL A 7 41.21 -3.78 18.76
C VAL A 7 39.82 -3.37 19.24
N LEU A 8 39.50 -2.08 19.20
CA LEU A 8 38.14 -1.56 19.33
C LEU A 8 37.59 -1.27 17.93
N GLY A 9 37.09 -2.32 17.28
CA GLY A 9 36.31 -2.21 16.07
C GLY A 9 34.89 -1.78 16.43
N LEU A 10 34.57 -0.51 16.17
CA LEU A 10 33.22 0.05 16.34
C LEU A 10 32.32 -0.52 15.23
N TRP A 11 31.62 -1.62 15.53
CA TRP A 11 30.58 -2.16 14.67
C TRP A 11 29.37 -1.22 14.71
N ILE A 12 29.33 -0.28 13.77
CA ILE A 12 28.10 0.44 13.41
C ILE A 12 27.23 -0.59 12.70
N VAL A 13 26.43 -1.32 13.47
CA VAL A 13 25.32 -2.11 12.92
C VAL A 13 24.26 -1.10 12.51
N SER A 14 24.32 -0.68 11.24
CA SER A 14 23.22 0.03 10.60
C SER A 14 21.99 -0.87 10.67
N LEU A 15 21.15 -0.63 11.67
CA LEU A 15 19.76 -1.06 11.70
C LEU A 15 19.07 -0.35 10.53
N CYS A 16 19.11 -0.97 9.35
CA CYS A 16 18.17 -0.67 8.28
C CYS A 16 16.79 -1.15 8.76
N ALA A 17 16.17 -0.39 9.65
CA ALA A 17 14.73 -0.47 9.83
C ALA A 17 14.15 -0.11 8.46
N ASN A 18 13.56 -1.10 7.79
CA ASN A 18 12.71 -0.83 6.63
C ASN A 18 11.53 -0.02 7.17
N ALA A 19 11.66 1.31 7.15
CA ALA A 19 10.57 2.20 7.49
C ALA A 19 9.43 1.87 6.53
N GLN A 20 8.32 1.39 7.09
CA GLN A 20 7.15 1.05 6.32
C GLN A 20 6.66 2.35 5.67
N GLU A 21 6.70 2.42 4.35
CA GLU A 21 6.51 3.71 3.66
C GLU A 21 5.09 4.25 3.82
N LEU A 22 4.13 3.35 3.99
CA LEU A 22 2.74 3.66 4.22
C LEU A 22 2.25 2.90 5.46
N THR A 23 1.29 3.50 6.15
CA THR A 23 0.47 2.84 7.17
C THR A 23 -0.98 2.81 6.71
N LEU A 24 -1.62 1.65 6.82
CA LEU A 24 -3.04 1.48 6.54
C LEU A 24 -3.84 1.66 7.83
N HIS A 25 -4.80 2.57 7.81
CA HIS A 25 -5.74 2.75 8.91
C HIS A 25 -7.14 2.36 8.47
N ILE A 26 -7.92 1.84 9.42
CA ILE A 26 -9.26 1.33 9.18
C ILE A 26 -10.21 1.92 10.20
N ALA A 27 -11.28 2.56 9.72
CA ALA A 27 -12.38 3.03 10.57
C ALA A 27 -13.69 2.33 10.17
N LYS A 28 -14.40 1.79 11.16
CA LYS A 28 -15.78 1.33 10.96
C LYS A 28 -16.74 2.52 10.99
N ASN A 29 -17.64 2.59 10.04
CA ASN A 29 -18.76 3.53 10.10
C ASN A 29 -19.95 2.93 10.86
N ARG A 30 -20.94 3.77 11.17
CA ARG A 30 -22.13 3.41 11.98
C ARG A 30 -23.02 2.33 11.35
N ILE A 31 -22.86 2.04 10.06
CA ILE A 31 -23.65 1.07 9.30
C ILE A 31 -22.85 -0.20 8.97
N GLY A 32 -21.65 -0.38 9.56
CA GLY A 32 -20.86 -1.61 9.47
C GLY A 32 -20.00 -1.73 8.20
N PHE A 33 -19.83 -0.65 7.44
CA PHE A 33 -18.81 -0.58 6.40
C PHE A 33 -17.51 -0.08 6.98
N VAL A 34 -16.41 -0.52 6.36
CA VAL A 34 -15.07 -0.06 6.69
C VAL A 34 -14.59 0.96 5.66
N GLN A 35 -14.14 2.11 6.16
CA GLN A 35 -13.36 3.09 5.41
C GLN A 35 -11.87 2.83 5.64
N ALA A 36 -11.11 2.77 4.55
CA ALA A 36 -9.66 2.63 4.58
C ALA A 36 -8.99 3.99 4.33
N TYR A 37 -7.88 4.21 5.03
CA TYR A 37 -7.04 5.41 4.91
C TYR A 37 -5.58 5.00 4.77
N LEU A 38 -4.83 5.74 3.97
CA LEU A 38 -3.39 5.59 3.82
C LEU A 38 -2.71 6.81 4.42
N GLU A 39 -1.82 6.57 5.37
CA GLU A 39 -0.89 7.57 5.89
C GLU A 39 0.49 7.34 5.28
N ASN A 40 1.15 8.41 4.87
CA ASN A 40 2.56 8.36 4.53
C ASN A 40 3.41 8.42 5.81
N SER A 41 3.86 7.25 6.27
CA SER A 41 4.73 7.11 7.46
C SER A 41 6.22 7.14 7.11
N SER A 42 6.57 7.46 5.87
CA SER A 42 7.95 7.64 5.42
C SER A 42 8.44 9.09 5.60
N GLU A 43 9.74 9.30 5.38
CA GLU A 43 10.37 10.63 5.38
C GLU A 43 10.30 11.34 4.02
N ARG A 44 9.68 10.74 3.00
CA ARG A 44 9.62 11.28 1.63
C ARG A 44 8.19 11.37 1.11
N ALA A 45 7.96 12.18 0.08
CA ALA A 45 6.66 12.19 -0.59
C ALA A 45 6.39 10.86 -1.30
N VAL A 46 5.14 10.38 -1.25
CA VAL A 46 4.70 9.11 -1.87
C VAL A 46 3.42 9.35 -2.66
N THR A 47 3.36 8.87 -3.90
CA THR A 47 2.14 8.94 -4.72
C THR A 47 1.39 7.61 -4.66
N VAL A 48 0.19 7.62 -4.08
CA VAL A 48 -0.66 6.43 -3.91
C VAL A 48 -1.88 6.48 -4.83
N VAL A 49 -2.46 5.32 -5.12
CA VAL A 49 -3.71 5.20 -5.89
C VAL A 49 -4.88 5.12 -4.93
N THR A 50 -5.91 5.92 -5.17
CA THR A 50 -7.09 5.97 -4.29
C THR A 50 -8.39 5.57 -4.99
N GLY A 51 -8.42 5.53 -6.32
CA GLY A 51 -9.62 5.27 -7.12
C GLY A 51 -9.48 4.06 -8.05
N ASN A 52 -10.61 3.65 -8.64
CA ASN A 52 -10.74 2.47 -9.50
C ASN A 52 -10.09 1.21 -8.86
N LEU A 53 -10.45 0.97 -7.60
CA LEU A 53 -9.95 -0.13 -6.78
C LEU A 53 -10.93 -1.30 -6.79
N VAL A 54 -10.40 -2.51 -6.80
CA VAL A 54 -11.13 -3.74 -6.56
C VAL A 54 -11.04 -4.10 -5.08
N TYR A 55 -12.14 -4.58 -4.50
CA TYR A 55 -12.23 -5.04 -3.13
C TYR A 55 -12.63 -6.53 -3.12
N GLU A 56 -11.66 -7.43 -3.00
CA GLU A 56 -11.91 -8.88 -3.01
C GLU A 56 -11.81 -9.50 -1.62
N GLY A 57 -12.88 -10.15 -1.17
CA GLY A 57 -12.87 -10.95 0.06
C GLY A 57 -12.34 -12.35 -0.19
N ARG A 58 -11.30 -12.76 0.56
CA ARG A 58 -10.77 -14.14 0.57
C ARG A 58 -10.65 -14.63 2.01
N GLY A 59 -11.59 -15.47 2.43
CA GLY A 59 -11.71 -15.91 3.82
C GLY A 59 -11.83 -14.71 4.76
N ASP A 60 -10.85 -14.60 5.65
CA ASP A 60 -10.64 -13.62 6.71
C ASP A 60 -9.80 -12.40 6.26
N ARG A 61 -9.46 -12.30 4.97
CA ARG A 61 -8.82 -11.14 4.36
C ARG A 61 -9.74 -10.43 3.36
N VAL A 62 -9.60 -9.11 3.26
CA VAL A 62 -10.04 -8.31 2.11
C VAL A 62 -8.81 -7.72 1.46
N GLU A 63 -8.63 -7.97 0.18
CA GLU A 63 -7.57 -7.37 -0.63
C GLU A 63 -8.14 -6.19 -1.41
N ILE A 64 -7.43 -5.06 -1.36
CA ILE A 64 -7.72 -3.82 -2.08
C ILE A 64 -6.58 -3.59 -3.06
N PHE A 65 -6.88 -3.51 -4.36
CA PHE A 65 -5.86 -3.35 -5.39
C PHE A 65 -6.41 -2.57 -6.59
N PRO A 66 -5.57 -1.86 -7.37
CA PRO A 66 -6.03 -1.17 -8.57
C PRO A 66 -6.60 -2.17 -9.57
N LYS A 67 -7.76 -1.86 -10.16
CA LYS A 67 -8.36 -2.69 -11.21
C LYS A 67 -7.56 -2.55 -12.50
N PRO A 68 -6.78 -3.57 -12.93
CA PRO A 68 -6.04 -3.45 -14.18
C PRO A 68 -7.00 -3.48 -15.36
N GLU A 69 -6.77 -2.58 -16.31
CA GLU A 69 -7.47 -2.58 -17.61
C GLU A 69 -6.51 -3.07 -18.68
N TYR A 70 -7.00 -3.95 -19.55
CA TYR A 70 -6.19 -4.56 -20.60
C TYR A 70 -6.83 -4.33 -21.96
N TRP A 71 -5.99 -4.10 -22.97
CA TRP A 71 -6.38 -4.24 -24.36
C TRP A 71 -5.88 -5.57 -24.92
N GLN A 72 -6.78 -6.29 -25.60
CA GLN A 72 -6.46 -7.54 -26.27
C GLN A 72 -6.01 -7.25 -27.71
N ARG A 73 -4.79 -7.68 -28.06
CA ARG A 73 -4.24 -7.60 -29.41
C ARG A 73 -3.86 -9.01 -29.88
N GLY A 74 -4.77 -9.66 -30.60
CA GLY A 74 -4.63 -11.09 -30.91
C GLY A 74 -4.67 -11.91 -29.62
N ASP A 75 -3.62 -12.68 -29.34
CA ASP A 75 -3.48 -13.47 -28.11
C ASP A 75 -2.77 -12.71 -26.97
N GLU A 76 -2.25 -11.51 -27.24
CA GLU A 76 -1.54 -10.70 -26.24
C GLU A 76 -2.51 -9.84 -25.40
N LYS A 77 -2.30 -9.83 -24.08
CA LYS A 77 -2.93 -8.88 -23.14
C LYS A 77 -1.95 -7.77 -22.80
N ILE A 78 -2.31 -6.54 -23.15
CA ILE A 78 -1.48 -5.36 -22.89
C ILE A 78 -2.11 -4.57 -21.77
N LEU A 79 -1.36 -4.38 -20.68
CA LEU A 79 -1.79 -3.51 -19.58
C LEU A 79 -1.88 -2.06 -20.06
N LEU A 80 -3.01 -1.43 -19.84
CA LEU A 80 -3.25 -0.04 -20.22
C LEU A 80 -2.74 0.91 -19.15
N LYS A 81 -2.15 2.03 -19.58
CA LYS A 81 -1.66 3.12 -18.73
C LYS A 81 -2.79 3.98 -18.14
N SER A 82 -4.00 3.83 -18.65
CA SER A 82 -5.18 4.57 -18.20
C SER A 82 -6.38 3.65 -18.24
N SER A 83 -7.37 3.98 -17.43
CA SER A 83 -8.67 3.32 -17.35
C SER A 83 -9.78 4.34 -17.61
N ALA A 84 -10.98 3.85 -17.98
CA ALA A 84 -12.13 4.73 -18.17
C ALA A 84 -12.61 5.34 -16.83
N PRO A 85 -12.74 4.57 -15.73
CA PRO A 85 -12.79 5.14 -14.38
C PRO A 85 -11.40 5.58 -13.96
N HIS A 86 -11.24 6.73 -13.32
CA HIS A 86 -9.91 7.23 -12.95
C HIS A 86 -9.32 6.53 -11.71
N TYR A 87 -8.02 6.24 -11.74
CA TYR A 87 -7.26 5.71 -10.60
C TYR A 87 -7.03 6.72 -9.46
N ALA A 88 -7.31 8.01 -9.70
CA ALA A 88 -7.18 9.09 -8.70
C ALA A 88 -5.86 9.05 -7.88
N PRO A 89 -4.69 9.25 -8.52
CA PRO A 89 -3.43 9.30 -7.80
C PRO A 89 -3.39 10.52 -6.87
N VAL A 90 -2.87 10.34 -5.66
CA VAL A 90 -2.68 11.39 -4.66
C VAL A 90 -1.25 11.33 -4.14
N THR A 91 -0.54 12.45 -4.18
CA THR A 91 0.77 12.58 -3.55
C THR A 91 0.59 13.01 -2.10
N LEU A 92 1.15 12.23 -1.18
CA LEU A 92 1.17 12.47 0.25
C LEU A 92 2.57 12.92 0.66
N GLN A 93 2.68 14.05 1.34
CA GLN A 93 3.87 14.43 2.10
C GLN A 93 4.00 13.58 3.38
N PRO A 94 5.17 13.55 4.03
CA PRO A 94 5.34 12.86 5.32
C PRO A 94 4.27 13.25 6.34
N GLY A 95 3.60 12.26 6.92
CA GLY A 95 2.51 12.43 7.89
C GLY A 95 1.15 12.76 7.30
N GLU A 96 1.03 13.01 5.98
CA GLU A 96 -0.26 13.23 5.36
C GLU A 96 -1.05 11.93 5.22
N THR A 97 -2.37 12.04 5.34
CA THR A 97 -3.31 10.92 5.25
C THR A 97 -4.37 11.20 4.19
N THR A 98 -4.69 10.20 3.39
CA THR A 98 -5.85 10.22 2.48
C THR A 98 -6.75 9.02 2.70
N TYR A 99 -7.94 9.04 2.12
CA TYR A 99 -8.89 7.95 2.15
C TYR A 99 -8.92 7.23 0.79
N LEU A 100 -9.18 5.92 0.80
CA LEU A 100 -9.48 5.18 -0.42
C LEU A 100 -10.92 5.49 -0.86
N LEU A 101 -11.11 5.77 -2.15
CA LEU A 101 -12.42 6.11 -2.71
C LEU A 101 -13.33 4.87 -2.78
N GLU A 102 -14.62 5.11 -2.54
CA GLU A 102 -15.70 4.12 -2.70
C GLU A 102 -15.44 2.76 -1.99
N PRO A 103 -15.04 2.72 -0.71
CA PRO A 103 -14.80 1.45 -0.05
C PRO A 103 -16.12 0.74 0.21
N ASN A 104 -16.41 -0.29 -0.58
CA ASN A 104 -17.58 -1.13 -0.38
C ASN A 104 -17.20 -2.38 0.44
N ILE A 105 -16.52 -2.16 1.58
CA ILE A 105 -16.01 -3.25 2.42
C ILE A 105 -17.00 -3.52 3.55
N ARG A 106 -17.82 -4.56 3.39
CA ARG A 106 -18.65 -5.09 4.47
C ARG A 106 -17.86 -6.11 5.29
N VAL A 107 -17.35 -5.72 6.45
CA VAL A 107 -16.52 -6.59 7.29
C VAL A 107 -16.88 -6.53 8.77
N VAL A 108 -17.07 -7.72 9.34
CA VAL A 108 -17.37 -7.91 10.76
C VAL A 108 -16.07 -8.04 11.57
N THR A 109 -15.09 -8.77 11.02
CA THR A 109 -13.71 -8.94 11.52
C THR A 109 -12.86 -9.56 10.39
N LYS A 110 -11.98 -8.78 9.76
CA LYS A 110 -11.06 -9.25 8.71
C LYS A 110 -9.76 -8.46 8.77
N VAL A 111 -8.71 -9.02 8.19
CA VAL A 111 -7.51 -8.27 7.80
C VAL A 111 -7.82 -7.54 6.49
N VAL A 112 -7.57 -6.25 6.43
CA VAL A 112 -7.66 -5.47 5.20
C VAL A 112 -6.23 -5.25 4.69
N GLN A 113 -5.97 -5.63 3.45
CA GLN A 113 -4.70 -5.44 2.77
C GLN A 113 -4.90 -4.49 1.61
N TYR A 114 -4.10 -3.42 1.54
CA TYR A 114 -3.97 -2.61 0.34
C TYR A 114 -2.67 -3.01 -0.37
N ARG A 115 -2.78 -3.35 -1.66
CA ARG A 115 -1.65 -3.84 -2.46
C ARG A 115 -1.64 -3.21 -3.85
N VAL A 116 -0.48 -2.74 -4.27
CA VAL A 116 -0.23 -2.28 -5.64
C VAL A 116 0.89 -3.13 -6.27
N PRO A 117 0.63 -3.87 -7.35
CA PRO A 117 1.64 -4.63 -8.07
C PRO A 117 2.73 -3.72 -8.68
N GLU A 118 3.99 -4.17 -8.65
CA GLU A 118 5.14 -3.38 -9.12
C GLU A 118 5.06 -3.01 -10.60
N GLU A 119 4.72 -3.97 -11.47
CA GLU A 119 4.55 -3.75 -12.91
C GLU A 119 3.47 -2.70 -13.22
N TRP A 120 2.40 -2.70 -12.43
CA TRP A 120 1.32 -1.74 -12.56
C TRP A 120 1.78 -0.36 -12.06
N ALA A 121 2.41 -0.31 -10.90
CA ALA A 121 2.89 0.92 -10.28
C ALA A 121 3.93 1.65 -11.14
N ALA A 122 4.87 0.89 -11.73
CA ALA A 122 5.89 1.40 -12.63
C ALA A 122 5.28 2.05 -13.88
N LEU A 123 4.25 1.43 -14.46
CA LEU A 123 3.52 1.99 -15.61
C LEU A 123 2.80 3.31 -15.28
N HIS A 124 2.29 3.42 -14.04
CA HIS A 124 1.45 4.54 -13.61
C HIS A 124 2.21 5.61 -12.80
N GLY A 125 3.48 5.39 -12.47
CA GLY A 125 4.29 6.34 -11.68
C GLY A 125 3.80 6.50 -10.24
N THR A 126 3.44 5.39 -9.61
CA THR A 126 2.87 5.36 -8.25
C THR A 126 3.66 4.41 -7.35
N TRP A 127 3.32 4.39 -6.06
CA TRP A 127 3.87 3.48 -5.07
C TRP A 127 3.50 2.02 -5.36
N SER A 128 4.43 1.11 -5.10
CA SER A 128 4.22 -0.35 -5.11
C SER A 128 4.47 -0.96 -3.74
N GLY A 129 3.76 -2.05 -3.43
CA GLY A 129 3.92 -2.76 -2.16
C GLY A 129 2.62 -3.26 -1.60
N ALA A 130 2.65 -3.67 -0.33
CA ALA A 130 1.46 -4.07 0.43
C ALA A 130 1.52 -3.56 1.87
N VAL A 131 0.38 -3.09 2.38
CA VAL A 131 0.19 -2.70 3.79
C VAL A 131 -1.11 -3.32 4.31
N GLU A 132 -1.12 -3.67 5.59
CA GLU A 132 -2.22 -4.42 6.20
C GLU A 132 -2.66 -3.77 7.51
N ALA A 133 -3.95 -3.91 7.81
CA ALA A 133 -4.55 -3.45 9.06
C ALA A 133 -5.63 -4.44 9.51
N VAL A 134 -5.72 -4.65 10.81
CA VAL A 134 -6.73 -5.53 11.41
C VAL A 134 -7.97 -4.71 11.75
N VAL A 135 -9.14 -5.17 11.29
CA VAL A 135 -10.42 -4.59 11.70
C VAL A 135 -10.72 -5.04 13.14
N HIS A 136 -10.44 -4.18 14.11
CA HIS A 136 -10.81 -4.42 15.51
C HIS A 136 -12.34 -4.39 15.69
N LYS A 137 -12.85 -5.19 16.64
CA LYS A 137 -14.29 -5.30 16.91
C LYS A 137 -14.86 -3.99 17.40
#